data_AF-A0A839URN1-F1
#
_entry.id   AF-A0A839URN1-F1
#
_cell.length_a   1.000
_cell.length_b   1.000
_cell.length_c   1.000
_cell.angle_alpha   90.00
_cell.angle_beta   90.00
_cell.angle_gamma   90.00
#
_symmetry.space_group_name_H-M   'P 1'
#
loop_
_entity.id
_entity.type
_entity.pdbx_description
1 polymer ?
#
loop_
_entity_poly.entity_id
_entity_poly.type
_entity_poly.pdbx_seq_one_letter_code
_entity_poly.pdbx_strand_id
1 'polypeptide(L)'
;MTQHQAFIDSGKRTVKIELDAIDALHGRLNDEFAQACELILACQGRTIVTGMGKSGHIGGKIAATLASTGTPAFFVHPGEASHGDLGMVTRQDVVIAISNSGSSSEVLTLIPLFKRMQIPIISMTGNPNSPLAQAADVNLDISIEAEACPLDLAPTSSTTVTLVMGDALAVALLEARGFTKEEFAFSHPGGALGRRLLIRASDLMHAGTELPKVTPDSPLSVALVEMTRKGFGMTTIVDASDQLIGVFTDGDLRRCVDQGANLATATMAEVMTRNPLTVKTQLLAAEALTLMEQRKITALVVEDDENHPVGLLHMHDILRAGIV
;
A
#
# COMPACT_ATOMS: atom_id res chain seq x y z
N MET A 1 -42.55 -4.68 20.81
CA MET A 1 -41.20 -4.85 20.21
C MET A 1 -40.19 -4.73 21.34
N THR A 2 -39.22 -5.63 21.47
CA THR A 2 -38.20 -5.51 22.54
C THR A 2 -37.24 -4.36 22.23
N GLN A 3 -36.65 -3.75 23.27
CA GLN A 3 -35.66 -2.68 23.07
C GLN A 3 -34.47 -3.16 22.22
N HIS A 4 -34.08 -4.43 22.37
CA HIS A 4 -33.04 -5.07 21.57
C HIS A 4 -33.39 -5.09 20.07
N GLN A 5 -34.63 -5.48 19.72
CA GLN A 5 -35.07 -5.46 18.33
C GLN A 5 -35.12 -4.03 17.76
N ALA A 6 -35.55 -3.05 18.57
CA ALA A 6 -35.59 -1.65 18.15
C ALA A 6 -34.20 -1.09 17.79
N PHE A 7 -33.14 -1.49 18.50
CA PHE A 7 -31.77 -1.11 18.15
C PHE A 7 -31.33 -1.69 16.80
N ILE A 8 -31.60 -2.99 16.56
CA ILE A 8 -31.28 -3.65 15.30
C ILE A 8 -32.02 -2.99 14.14
N ASP A 9 -33.32 -2.73 14.32
CA ASP A 9 -34.15 -2.11 13.29
C ASP A 9 -33.69 -0.67 13.01
N SER A 10 -33.25 0.06 14.03
CA SER A 10 -32.66 1.40 13.84
C SER A 10 -31.37 1.34 13.03
N GLY A 11 -30.45 0.43 13.34
CA GLY A 11 -29.22 0.26 12.58
C GLY A 11 -29.49 -0.13 11.12
N LYS A 12 -30.43 -1.04 10.86
CA LYS A 12 -30.84 -1.41 9.50
C LYS A 12 -31.43 -0.23 8.73
N ARG A 13 -32.26 0.60 9.38
CA ARG A 13 -32.81 1.82 8.77
C ARG A 13 -31.70 2.80 8.41
N THR A 14 -30.74 3.03 9.31
CA THR A 14 -29.59 3.90 9.05
C THR A 14 -28.82 3.45 7.81
N VAL A 15 -28.45 2.15 7.74
CA VAL A 15 -27.76 1.59 6.57
C VAL A 15 -28.57 1.78 5.29
N LYS A 16 -29.89 1.57 5.31
CA LYS A 16 -30.73 1.76 4.14
C LYS A 16 -30.74 3.22 3.65
N ILE A 17 -30.87 4.18 4.57
CA ILE A 17 -30.89 5.61 4.23
C ILE A 17 -29.54 6.03 3.64
N GLU A 18 -28.43 5.58 4.21
CA GLU A 18 -27.10 5.89 3.66
C GLU A 18 -26.87 5.24 2.29
N LEU A 19 -27.33 4.01 2.08
CA LEU A 19 -27.29 3.36 0.76
C LEU A 19 -28.06 4.14 -0.29
N ASP A 20 -29.26 4.62 0.03
CA ASP A 20 -30.08 5.40 -0.90
C ASP A 20 -29.42 6.74 -1.25
N ALA A 21 -28.75 7.37 -0.27
CA ALA A 21 -27.97 8.58 -0.49
C ALA A 21 -26.74 8.33 -1.39
N ILE A 22 -26.08 7.17 -1.26
CA ILE A 22 -24.96 6.77 -2.13
C ILE A 22 -25.47 6.46 -3.55
N ASP A 23 -26.59 5.75 -3.69
CA ASP A 23 -27.15 5.39 -5.00
C ASP A 23 -27.46 6.64 -5.85
N ALA A 24 -28.00 7.69 -5.21
CA ALA A 24 -28.24 8.98 -5.84
C ALA A 24 -26.96 9.66 -6.37
N LEU A 25 -25.78 9.31 -5.84
CA LEU A 25 -24.51 9.89 -6.27
C LEU A 25 -24.16 9.53 -7.72
N HIS A 26 -24.61 8.38 -8.22
CA HIS A 26 -24.34 7.95 -9.60
C HIS A 26 -24.72 9.02 -10.63
N GLY A 27 -25.88 9.68 -10.45
CA GLY A 27 -26.33 10.75 -11.35
C GLY A 27 -25.55 12.06 -11.23
N ARG A 28 -24.73 12.21 -10.20
CA ARG A 28 -23.92 13.41 -9.91
C ARG A 28 -22.45 13.24 -10.31
N LEU A 29 -22.03 12.03 -10.64
CA LEU A 29 -20.74 11.77 -11.29
C LEU A 29 -20.85 12.15 -12.78
N ASN A 30 -20.88 13.45 -13.04
CA ASN A 30 -21.18 14.06 -14.33
C ASN A 30 -19.99 14.91 -14.85
N ASP A 31 -20.24 15.85 -15.75
CA ASP A 31 -19.22 16.72 -16.33
C ASP A 31 -18.47 17.57 -15.27
N GLU A 32 -19.13 18.01 -14.20
CA GLU A 32 -18.46 18.73 -13.10
C GLU A 32 -17.49 17.81 -12.36
N PHE A 33 -17.84 16.54 -12.17
CA PHE A 33 -16.91 15.55 -11.61
C PHE A 33 -15.67 15.37 -12.50
N ALA A 34 -15.86 15.27 -13.82
CA ALA A 34 -14.74 15.18 -14.76
C ALA A 34 -13.84 16.42 -14.72
N GLN A 35 -14.43 17.62 -14.71
CA GLN A 35 -13.70 18.89 -14.62
C GLN A 35 -12.90 19.00 -13.31
N ALA A 36 -13.46 18.55 -12.19
CA ALA A 36 -12.72 18.49 -10.92
C ALA A 36 -11.48 17.59 -11.03
N CYS A 37 -11.61 16.42 -11.66
CA CYS A 37 -10.47 15.53 -11.92
C CYS A 37 -9.42 16.21 -12.82
N GLU A 38 -9.83 16.90 -13.88
CA GLU A 38 -8.93 17.63 -14.79
C GLU A 38 -8.16 18.75 -14.08
N LEU A 39 -8.83 19.53 -13.22
CA LEU A 39 -8.20 20.56 -12.39
C LEU A 39 -7.14 19.96 -11.46
N ILE A 40 -7.44 18.81 -10.84
CA ILE A 40 -6.50 18.12 -9.95
C ILE A 40 -5.33 17.50 -10.72
N LEU A 41 -5.56 16.96 -11.93
CA LEU A 41 -4.50 16.43 -12.78
C LEU A 41 -3.56 17.52 -13.32
N ALA A 42 -4.10 18.69 -13.63
CA ALA A 42 -3.31 19.84 -14.09
C ALA A 42 -2.55 20.55 -12.96
N CYS A 43 -2.86 20.24 -11.70
CA CYS A 43 -2.21 20.83 -10.53
C CYS A 43 -0.71 20.48 -10.49
N GLN A 44 0.14 21.51 -10.36
CA GLN A 44 1.60 21.36 -10.25
C GLN A 44 2.09 21.36 -8.80
N GLY A 45 1.25 21.83 -7.87
CA GLY A 45 1.48 21.80 -6.44
C GLY A 45 0.79 20.60 -5.79
N ARG A 46 -0.14 20.89 -4.88
CA ARG A 46 -0.82 19.91 -4.03
C ARG A 46 -2.33 20.16 -4.05
N THR A 47 -3.10 19.11 -3.76
CA THR A 47 -4.53 19.21 -3.51
C THR A 47 -4.76 19.51 -2.03
N ILE A 48 -5.18 20.73 -1.74
CA ILE A 48 -5.48 21.19 -0.38
C ILE A 48 -6.93 20.87 -0.06
N VAL A 49 -7.18 20.08 0.97
CA VAL A 49 -8.55 19.78 1.41
C VAL A 49 -8.87 20.57 2.66
N THR A 50 -10.02 21.24 2.72
CA THR A 50 -10.44 22.01 3.89
C THR A 50 -11.93 21.82 4.20
N GLY A 51 -12.28 21.88 5.48
CA GLY A 51 -13.66 21.73 5.95
C GLY A 51 -13.75 21.82 7.47
N MET A 52 -14.94 22.11 7.99
CA MET A 52 -15.20 22.21 9.43
C MET A 52 -15.89 20.97 9.99
N GLY A 53 -15.63 20.68 11.28
CA GLY A 53 -16.34 19.63 12.02
C GLY A 53 -16.27 18.26 11.34
N LYS A 54 -17.43 17.60 11.16
CA LYS A 54 -17.47 16.26 10.53
C LYS A 54 -17.02 16.29 9.08
N SER A 55 -17.36 17.34 8.32
CA SER A 55 -16.84 17.55 6.97
C SER A 55 -15.31 17.69 6.96
N GLY A 56 -14.73 18.33 7.99
CA GLY A 56 -13.27 18.40 8.17
C GLY A 56 -12.62 17.04 8.40
N HIS A 57 -13.21 16.18 9.25
CA HIS A 57 -12.71 14.82 9.45
C HIS A 57 -12.74 13.97 8.17
N ILE A 58 -13.84 14.05 7.41
CA ILE A 58 -13.93 13.40 6.11
C ILE A 58 -12.90 13.98 5.14
N GLY A 59 -12.72 15.31 5.12
CA GLY A 59 -11.68 15.97 4.34
C GLY A 59 -10.27 15.48 4.67
N GLY A 60 -9.98 15.21 5.94
CA GLY A 60 -8.74 14.57 6.38
C GLY A 60 -8.53 13.18 5.77
N LYS A 61 -9.57 12.34 5.76
CA LYS A 61 -9.54 11.00 5.12
C LYS A 61 -9.33 11.15 3.60
N ILE A 62 -10.07 12.04 2.95
CA ILE A 62 -9.95 12.30 1.50
C ILE A 62 -8.53 12.71 1.15
N ALA A 63 -7.95 13.69 1.87
CA ALA A 63 -6.58 14.12 1.65
C ALA A 63 -5.57 12.96 1.80
N ALA A 64 -5.73 12.13 2.84
CA ALA A 64 -4.88 10.96 3.03
C ALA A 64 -5.03 9.93 1.90
N THR A 65 -6.25 9.75 1.37
CA THR A 65 -6.53 8.82 0.27
C THR A 65 -5.94 9.33 -1.04
N LEU A 66 -6.09 10.62 -1.34
CA LEU A 66 -5.45 11.24 -2.50
C LEU A 66 -3.93 11.07 -2.44
N ALA A 67 -3.31 11.36 -1.29
CA ALA A 67 -1.86 11.22 -1.10
C ALA A 67 -1.39 9.77 -1.26
N SER A 68 -2.12 8.80 -0.72
CA SER A 68 -1.78 7.37 -0.81
C SER A 68 -1.97 6.80 -2.22
N THR A 69 -2.74 7.46 -3.07
CA THR A 69 -3.09 7.06 -4.44
C THR A 69 -2.38 7.90 -5.52
N GLY A 70 -1.31 8.60 -5.16
CA GLY A 70 -0.45 9.30 -6.12
C GLY A 70 -0.85 10.74 -6.43
N THR A 71 -1.82 11.32 -5.70
CA THR A 71 -2.16 12.74 -5.78
C THR A 71 -1.65 13.47 -4.53
N PRO A 72 -0.55 14.24 -4.60
CA PRO A 72 -0.02 14.96 -3.44
C PRO A 72 -1.11 15.84 -2.80
N ALA A 73 -1.48 15.53 -1.55
CA ALA A 73 -2.61 16.18 -0.88
C ALA A 73 -2.39 16.26 0.63
N PHE A 74 -2.97 17.27 1.26
CA PHE A 74 -3.04 17.37 2.72
C PHE A 74 -4.24 18.20 3.16
N PHE A 75 -4.64 18.01 4.41
CA PHE A 75 -5.76 18.72 5.01
C PHE A 75 -5.30 19.98 5.74
N VAL A 76 -6.05 21.07 5.56
CA VAL A 76 -5.86 22.33 6.27
C VAL A 76 -7.16 22.69 6.98
N HIS A 77 -7.12 22.81 8.31
CA HIS A 77 -8.27 23.22 9.10
C HIS A 77 -8.54 24.72 8.86
N PRO A 78 -9.76 25.13 8.49
CA PRO A 78 -9.99 26.51 8.04
C PRO A 78 -9.87 27.55 9.16
N GLY A 79 -10.11 27.14 10.42
CA GLY A 79 -9.81 27.97 11.60
C GLY A 79 -8.31 28.28 11.71
N GLU A 80 -7.45 27.26 11.60
CA GLU A 80 -5.99 27.43 11.70
C GLU A 80 -5.41 28.17 10.49
N ALA A 81 -5.97 27.94 9.29
CA ALA A 81 -5.60 28.67 8.08
C ALA A 81 -5.73 30.19 8.25
N SER A 82 -6.81 30.62 8.89
CA SER A 82 -7.07 32.03 9.20
C SER A 82 -6.08 32.62 10.21
N HIS A 83 -5.33 31.76 10.90
CA HIS A 83 -4.36 32.12 11.95
C HIS A 83 -2.90 31.76 11.61
N GLY A 84 -2.58 31.40 10.36
CA GLY A 84 -1.19 31.28 9.88
C GLY A 84 -0.93 30.10 8.95
N ASP A 85 -1.71 29.02 9.06
CA ASP A 85 -1.49 27.79 8.28
C ASP A 85 -1.74 27.97 6.77
N LEU A 86 -2.34 29.10 6.37
CA LEU A 86 -2.40 29.45 4.95
C LEU A 86 -1.01 29.58 4.31
N GLY A 87 0.06 29.81 5.08
CA GLY A 87 1.43 29.74 4.57
C GLY A 87 1.79 28.40 3.92
N MET A 88 1.03 27.33 4.20
CA MET A 88 1.18 26.02 3.56
C MET A 88 0.62 25.98 2.13
N VAL A 89 -0.25 26.93 1.77
CA VAL A 89 -0.96 27.02 0.49
C VAL A 89 -0.22 27.96 -0.46
N THR A 90 -0.08 27.54 -1.71
CA THR A 90 0.67 28.22 -2.77
C THR A 90 -0.18 28.38 -4.02
N ARG A 91 0.26 29.23 -4.95
CA ARG A 91 -0.47 29.47 -6.22
C ARG A 91 -0.46 28.28 -7.19
N GLN A 92 0.35 27.26 -6.92
CA GLN A 92 0.43 26.05 -7.74
C GLN A 92 -0.55 24.97 -7.28
N ASP A 93 -1.22 25.20 -6.15
CA ASP A 93 -2.12 24.24 -5.53
C ASP A 93 -3.54 24.34 -6.14
N VAL A 94 -4.37 23.34 -5.83
CA VAL A 94 -5.82 23.33 -6.04
C VAL A 94 -6.51 23.10 -4.69
N VAL A 95 -7.67 23.71 -4.46
CA VAL A 95 -8.40 23.58 -3.18
C VAL A 95 -9.68 22.78 -3.38
N ILE A 96 -9.90 21.78 -2.52
CA ILE A 96 -11.20 21.14 -2.29
C ILE A 96 -11.78 21.68 -0.99
N ALA A 97 -12.85 22.47 -1.08
CA ALA A 97 -13.54 23.05 0.07
C ALA A 97 -14.85 22.31 0.35
N ILE A 98 -14.94 21.71 1.53
CA ILE A 98 -16.08 20.85 1.93
C ILE A 98 -16.97 21.58 2.93
N SER A 99 -18.24 21.77 2.55
CA SER A 99 -19.28 22.27 3.46
C SER A 99 -20.64 21.82 2.94
N ASN A 100 -21.33 20.95 3.68
CA ASN A 100 -22.64 20.44 3.25
C ASN A 100 -23.65 21.59 3.01
N SER A 101 -23.70 22.60 3.87
CA SER A 101 -24.54 23.78 3.69
C SER A 101 -23.98 24.80 2.69
N GLY A 102 -22.70 24.67 2.33
CA GLY A 102 -21.93 25.63 1.53
C GLY A 102 -21.85 27.05 2.13
N SER A 103 -22.17 27.18 3.42
CA SER A 103 -22.34 28.46 4.11
C SER A 103 -21.51 28.59 5.39
N SER A 104 -20.59 27.65 5.65
CA SER A 104 -19.72 27.67 6.84
C SER A 104 -18.80 28.90 6.81
N SER A 105 -18.91 29.76 7.82
CA SER A 105 -18.16 31.03 7.92
C SER A 105 -16.65 30.86 7.80
N GLU A 106 -16.11 29.83 8.43
CA GLU A 106 -14.67 29.54 8.48
C GLU A 106 -14.14 29.20 7.09
N VAL A 107 -14.91 28.42 6.31
CA VAL A 107 -14.55 28.08 4.93
C VAL A 107 -14.72 29.29 4.01
N LEU A 108 -15.86 30.00 4.13
CA LEU A 108 -16.15 31.17 3.30
C LEU A 108 -15.13 32.32 3.49
N THR A 109 -14.58 32.45 4.69
CA THR A 109 -13.55 33.46 5.00
C THR A 109 -12.28 33.26 4.18
N LEU A 110 -11.98 32.03 3.75
CA LEU A 110 -10.79 31.71 2.94
C LEU A 110 -10.98 31.98 1.44
N ILE A 111 -12.22 32.04 0.96
CA ILE A 111 -12.52 32.12 -0.47
C ILE A 111 -11.95 33.37 -1.17
N PRO A 112 -12.08 34.59 -0.63
CA PRO A 112 -11.51 35.78 -1.28
C PRO A 112 -9.99 35.68 -1.49
N LEU A 113 -9.33 34.96 -0.59
CA LEU A 113 -7.89 34.79 -0.58
C LEU A 113 -7.42 33.76 -1.61
N PHE A 114 -8.10 32.61 -1.69
CA PHE A 114 -7.87 31.64 -2.77
C PHE A 114 -8.09 32.28 -4.15
N LYS A 115 -9.15 33.07 -4.32
CA LYS A 115 -9.39 33.84 -5.56
C LYS A 115 -8.27 34.83 -5.86
N ARG A 116 -7.78 35.57 -4.86
CA ARG A 116 -6.66 36.51 -5.04
C ARG A 116 -5.36 35.80 -5.41
N MET A 117 -5.17 34.58 -4.94
CA MET A 117 -4.03 33.73 -5.29
C MET A 117 -4.20 33.04 -6.64
N GLN A 118 -5.40 33.13 -7.25
CA GLN A 118 -5.78 32.44 -8.48
C GLN A 118 -5.67 30.92 -8.37
N ILE A 119 -5.96 30.40 -7.17
CA ILE A 119 -6.01 28.97 -6.91
C ILE A 119 -7.38 28.45 -7.38
N PRO A 120 -7.44 27.40 -8.20
CA PRO A 120 -8.71 26.78 -8.55
C PRO A 120 -9.40 26.20 -7.32
N ILE A 121 -10.70 26.42 -7.21
CA ILE A 121 -11.54 26.00 -6.08
C ILE A 121 -12.56 24.99 -6.58
N ILE A 122 -12.49 23.78 -6.03
CA ILE A 122 -13.51 22.74 -6.15
C ILE A 122 -14.32 22.74 -4.86
N SER A 123 -15.63 22.89 -4.93
CA SER A 123 -16.49 22.78 -3.76
C SER A 123 -17.13 21.39 -3.66
N MET A 124 -17.29 20.87 -2.46
CA MET A 124 -18.18 19.75 -2.17
C MET A 124 -19.32 20.26 -1.28
N THR A 125 -20.50 20.46 -1.88
CA THR A 125 -21.66 21.02 -1.17
C THR A 125 -22.95 20.28 -1.49
N GLY A 126 -23.89 20.24 -0.53
CA GLY A 126 -25.23 19.72 -0.74
C GLY A 126 -26.22 20.76 -1.25
N ASN A 127 -25.78 22.00 -1.46
CA ASN A 127 -26.60 23.07 -2.02
C ASN A 127 -25.83 23.78 -3.14
N PRO A 128 -26.14 23.50 -4.42
CA PRO A 128 -25.43 24.10 -5.56
C PRO A 128 -25.65 25.62 -5.66
N ASN A 129 -26.64 26.18 -4.96
CA ASN A 129 -26.88 27.63 -4.90
C ASN A 129 -26.21 28.30 -3.71
N SER A 130 -25.40 27.57 -2.93
CA SER A 130 -24.71 28.10 -1.75
C SER A 130 -23.60 29.09 -2.14
N PRO A 131 -23.21 30.00 -1.23
CA PRO A 131 -22.12 30.94 -1.47
C PRO A 131 -20.80 30.25 -1.85
N LEU A 132 -20.51 29.09 -1.26
CA LEU A 132 -19.33 28.31 -1.60
C LEU A 132 -19.41 27.75 -3.03
N ALA A 133 -20.53 27.13 -3.41
CA ALA A 133 -20.72 26.57 -4.75
C ALA A 133 -20.64 27.64 -5.84
N GLN A 134 -21.27 28.80 -5.62
CA GLN A 134 -21.23 29.92 -6.57
C GLN A 134 -19.84 30.56 -6.70
N ALA A 135 -19.00 30.41 -5.68
CA ALA A 135 -17.66 30.97 -5.69
C ALA A 135 -16.61 30.02 -6.28
N ALA A 136 -16.90 28.71 -6.31
CA ALA A 136 -16.02 27.67 -6.84
C ALA A 136 -15.95 27.70 -8.37
N ASP A 137 -14.86 27.17 -8.93
CA ASP A 137 -14.73 26.93 -10.36
C ASP A 137 -15.55 25.70 -10.79
N VAL A 138 -15.68 24.71 -9.90
CA VAL A 138 -16.46 23.48 -10.08
C VAL A 138 -17.13 23.10 -8.77
N ASN A 139 -18.41 22.69 -8.81
CA ASN A 139 -19.10 22.14 -7.65
C ASN A 139 -19.38 20.65 -7.80
N LEU A 140 -18.94 19.87 -6.83
CA LEU A 140 -19.31 18.47 -6.67
C LEU A 140 -20.54 18.40 -5.75
N ASP A 141 -21.67 18.06 -6.34
CA ASP A 141 -22.93 17.91 -5.62
C ASP A 141 -22.90 16.66 -4.71
N ILE A 142 -22.94 16.90 -3.40
CA ILE A 142 -23.02 15.88 -2.35
C ILE A 142 -24.36 15.95 -1.59
N SER A 143 -25.41 16.48 -2.23
CA SER A 143 -26.72 16.64 -1.61
C SER A 143 -27.31 15.29 -1.16
N ILE A 144 -28.13 15.31 -0.13
CA ILE A 144 -28.80 14.11 0.37
C ILE A 144 -30.28 14.41 0.54
N GLU A 145 -31.11 13.38 0.44
CA GLU A 145 -32.54 13.53 0.71
C GLU A 145 -32.82 13.62 2.22
N ALA A 146 -32.10 12.82 3.02
CA ALA A 146 -32.25 12.79 4.47
C ALA A 146 -31.00 12.28 5.19
N GLU A 147 -30.75 12.80 6.38
CA GLU A 147 -29.84 12.15 7.31
C GLU A 147 -30.48 10.89 7.90
N ALA A 148 -29.66 9.90 8.22
CA ALA A 148 -30.09 8.74 8.99
C ALA A 148 -30.40 9.08 10.45
N CYS A 149 -29.96 10.25 10.93
CA CYS A 149 -30.34 10.80 12.23
C CYS A 149 -31.85 11.12 12.22
N PRO A 150 -32.68 10.56 13.13
CA PRO A 150 -34.12 10.83 13.14
C PRO A 150 -34.51 12.30 13.38
N LEU A 151 -33.58 13.10 13.92
CA LEU A 151 -33.76 14.53 14.15
C LEU A 151 -33.16 15.39 13.04
N ASP A 152 -32.49 14.78 12.06
CA ASP A 152 -31.78 15.47 10.97
C ASP A 152 -30.70 16.46 11.46
N LEU A 153 -30.21 16.27 12.69
CA LEU A 153 -29.25 17.17 13.35
C LEU A 153 -27.80 16.70 13.20
N ALA A 154 -27.59 15.39 13.17
CA ALA A 154 -26.26 14.79 13.13
C ALA A 154 -25.92 14.38 11.69
N PRO A 155 -24.80 14.88 11.13
CA PRO A 155 -24.31 14.42 9.85
C PRO A 155 -24.02 12.91 9.88
N THR A 156 -24.67 12.17 8.99
CA THR A 156 -24.59 10.72 8.80
C THR A 156 -24.45 10.42 7.31
N SER A 157 -25.55 10.39 6.57
CA SER A 157 -25.60 10.25 5.12
C SER A 157 -24.74 11.30 4.41
N SER A 158 -24.76 12.56 4.85
CA SER A 158 -23.99 13.61 4.17
C SER A 158 -22.49 13.37 4.28
N THR A 159 -22.01 12.91 5.44
CA THR A 159 -20.60 12.56 5.62
C THR A 159 -20.22 11.31 4.83
N THR A 160 -21.10 10.31 4.75
CA THR A 160 -20.88 9.10 3.95
C THR A 160 -20.83 9.42 2.46
N VAL A 161 -21.75 10.21 1.92
CA VAL A 161 -21.74 10.63 0.51
C VAL A 161 -20.50 11.45 0.18
N THR A 162 -20.10 12.38 1.07
CA THR A 162 -18.87 13.16 0.89
C THR A 162 -17.64 12.24 0.83
N LEU A 163 -17.58 11.23 1.70
CA LEU A 163 -16.50 10.25 1.72
C LEU A 163 -16.45 9.44 0.41
N VAL A 164 -17.59 8.95 -0.06
CA VAL A 164 -17.69 8.18 -1.30
C VAL A 164 -17.33 9.03 -2.52
N MET A 165 -17.76 10.29 -2.58
CA MET A 165 -17.36 11.24 -3.62
C MET A 165 -15.83 11.46 -3.63
N GLY A 166 -15.21 11.62 -2.46
CA GLY A 166 -13.76 11.74 -2.34
C GLY A 166 -13.00 10.48 -2.76
N ASP A 167 -13.53 9.29 -2.45
CA ASP A 167 -12.94 8.03 -2.89
C ASP A 167 -13.09 7.84 -4.41
N ALA A 168 -14.23 8.23 -4.99
CA ALA A 168 -14.43 8.22 -6.44
C ALA A 168 -13.43 9.14 -7.15
N LEU A 169 -13.19 10.36 -6.64
CA LEU A 169 -12.15 11.26 -7.16
C LEU A 169 -10.77 10.59 -7.10
N ALA A 170 -10.39 10.04 -5.94
CA ALA A 170 -9.08 9.44 -5.75
C ALA A 170 -8.84 8.26 -6.71
N VAL A 171 -9.84 7.39 -6.89
CA VAL A 171 -9.74 6.25 -7.81
C VAL A 171 -9.69 6.71 -9.28
N ALA A 172 -10.53 7.66 -9.70
CA ALA A 172 -10.49 8.19 -11.06
C ALA A 172 -9.12 8.84 -11.38
N LEU A 173 -8.56 9.57 -10.43
CA LEU A 173 -7.25 10.19 -10.52
C LEU A 173 -6.10 9.17 -10.52
N LEU A 174 -6.24 8.09 -9.76
CA LEU A 174 -5.30 6.97 -9.73
C LEU A 174 -5.26 6.27 -11.10
N GLU A 175 -6.43 5.96 -11.66
CA GLU A 175 -6.57 5.32 -12.97
C GLU A 175 -6.01 6.21 -14.09
N ALA A 176 -6.34 7.51 -14.09
CA ALA A 176 -5.86 8.46 -15.09
C ALA A 176 -4.34 8.60 -15.12
N ARG A 177 -3.66 8.41 -13.98
CA ARG A 177 -2.18 8.47 -13.89
C ARG A 177 -1.50 7.14 -14.25
N GLY A 178 -2.25 6.04 -14.40
CA GLY A 178 -1.68 4.71 -14.56
C GLY A 178 -0.89 4.25 -13.33
N PHE A 179 -1.29 4.70 -12.14
CA PHE A 179 -0.57 4.45 -10.89
C PHE A 179 -0.40 2.95 -10.63
N THR A 180 0.85 2.56 -10.38
CA THR A 180 1.25 1.15 -10.30
C THR A 180 1.25 0.62 -8.87
N LYS A 181 1.30 -0.71 -8.71
CA LYS A 181 1.43 -1.35 -7.39
C LYS A 181 2.75 -0.97 -6.74
N GLU A 182 3.80 -0.81 -7.53
CA GLU A 182 5.13 -0.42 -7.11
C GLU A 182 5.14 1.00 -6.55
N GLU A 183 4.45 1.94 -7.20
CA GLU A 183 4.28 3.31 -6.68
C GLU A 183 3.43 3.33 -5.41
N PHE A 184 2.40 2.49 -5.30
CA PHE A 184 1.65 2.31 -4.05
C PHE A 184 2.55 1.79 -2.93
N ALA A 185 3.44 0.86 -3.23
CA ALA A 185 4.38 0.32 -2.27
C ALA A 185 5.35 1.39 -1.75
N PHE A 186 5.82 2.26 -2.66
CA PHE A 186 6.72 3.36 -2.34
C PHE A 186 6.06 4.41 -1.44
N SER A 187 4.75 4.65 -1.57
CA SER A 187 4.00 5.52 -0.64
C SER A 187 3.66 4.84 0.70
N HIS A 188 3.88 3.52 0.84
CA HIS A 188 3.58 2.75 2.05
C HIS A 188 4.71 1.76 2.47
N PRO A 189 5.97 2.20 2.58
CA PRO A 189 7.11 1.28 2.76
C PRO A 189 7.04 0.49 4.09
N GLY A 190 6.41 1.04 5.13
CA GLY A 190 6.23 0.39 6.42
C GLY A 190 5.01 -0.54 6.52
N GLY A 191 4.15 -0.60 5.50
CA GLY A 191 2.99 -1.49 5.47
C GLY A 191 3.36 -2.91 5.02
N ALA A 192 2.53 -3.90 5.36
CA ALA A 192 2.71 -5.27 4.87
C ALA A 192 2.76 -5.33 3.34
N LEU A 193 1.92 -4.53 2.66
CA LEU A 193 1.92 -4.43 1.20
C LEU A 193 3.19 -3.80 0.65
N GLY A 194 3.70 -2.72 1.25
CA GLY A 194 4.95 -2.09 0.84
C GLY A 194 6.14 -3.03 0.97
N ARG A 195 6.26 -3.72 2.11
CA ARG A 195 7.31 -4.72 2.34
C ARG A 195 7.26 -5.85 1.32
N ARG A 196 6.06 -6.37 1.02
CA ARG A 196 5.86 -7.44 0.03
C ARG A 196 6.27 -7.03 -1.39
N LEU A 197 6.12 -5.76 -1.74
CA LEU A 197 6.36 -5.24 -3.09
C LEU A 197 7.75 -4.61 -3.29
N LEU A 198 8.50 -4.32 -2.21
CA LEU A 198 9.79 -3.63 -2.29
C LEU A 198 10.99 -4.47 -1.85
N ILE A 199 10.82 -5.38 -0.88
CA ILE A 199 11.95 -6.11 -0.31
C ILE A 199 12.44 -7.16 -1.30
N ARG A 200 13.72 -7.09 -1.66
CA ARG A 200 14.40 -8.00 -2.58
C ARG A 200 15.14 -9.10 -1.82
N ALA A 201 15.50 -10.17 -2.52
CA ALA A 201 16.31 -11.25 -1.98
C ALA A 201 17.65 -10.73 -1.42
N SER A 202 18.26 -9.76 -2.09
CA SER A 202 19.50 -9.09 -1.64
C SER A 202 19.38 -8.42 -0.26
N ASP A 203 18.18 -8.00 0.12
CA ASP A 203 17.97 -7.23 1.36
C ASP A 203 17.85 -8.14 2.59
N LEU A 204 17.55 -9.43 2.36
CA LEU A 204 17.31 -10.43 3.42
C LEU A 204 18.28 -11.61 3.39
N MET A 205 19.04 -11.79 2.31
CA MET A 205 19.94 -12.94 2.18
C MET A 205 21.11 -12.89 3.16
N HIS A 206 21.52 -14.06 3.61
CA HIS A 206 22.78 -14.26 4.33
C HIS A 206 23.92 -14.37 3.32
N ALA A 207 24.88 -13.44 3.39
CA ALA A 207 25.95 -13.30 2.40
C ALA A 207 27.35 -13.46 3.00
N GLY A 208 28.37 -13.53 2.14
CA GLY A 208 29.77 -13.56 2.55
C GLY A 208 30.10 -14.76 3.44
N THR A 209 30.55 -14.50 4.67
CA THR A 209 30.95 -15.56 5.61
C THR A 209 29.77 -16.35 6.16
N GLU A 210 28.52 -15.89 6.02
CA GLU A 210 27.35 -16.64 6.48
C GLU A 210 26.89 -17.71 5.49
N LEU A 211 27.22 -17.56 4.21
CA LEU A 211 26.87 -18.52 3.15
C LEU A 211 27.62 -19.85 3.39
N PRO A 212 26.93 -20.97 3.69
CA PRO A 212 27.59 -22.26 3.82
C PRO A 212 28.07 -22.74 2.45
N LYS A 213 29.37 -23.00 2.34
CA LYS A 213 30.04 -23.29 1.08
C LYS A 213 31.14 -24.33 1.26
N VAL A 214 31.14 -25.36 0.41
CA VAL A 214 32.15 -26.41 0.35
C VAL A 214 32.49 -26.75 -1.10
N THR A 215 33.54 -27.56 -1.32
CA THR A 215 33.96 -28.01 -2.66
C THR A 215 33.44 -29.43 -2.96
N PRO A 216 33.35 -29.84 -4.24
CA PRO A 216 32.91 -31.19 -4.60
C PRO A 216 33.78 -32.31 -4.00
N ASP A 217 35.08 -32.08 -3.80
CA ASP A 217 35.99 -33.05 -3.20
C ASP A 217 35.92 -33.07 -1.65
N SER A 218 35.15 -32.16 -1.05
CA SER A 218 35.00 -32.12 0.41
C SER A 218 34.35 -33.40 0.91
N PRO A 219 34.85 -34.02 2.00
CA PRO A 219 34.17 -35.13 2.65
C PRO A 219 32.81 -34.69 3.20
N LEU A 220 31.83 -35.59 3.18
CA LEU A 220 30.49 -35.34 3.75
C LEU A 220 30.56 -34.84 5.20
N SER A 221 31.48 -35.38 6.01
CA SER A 221 31.68 -34.95 7.41
C SER A 221 32.03 -33.47 7.54
N VAL A 222 32.81 -32.91 6.61
CA VAL A 222 33.15 -31.48 6.58
C VAL A 222 31.92 -30.65 6.23
N ALA A 223 31.13 -31.10 5.25
CA ALA A 223 29.88 -30.44 4.88
C ALA A 223 28.86 -30.42 6.03
N LEU A 224 28.75 -31.50 6.81
CA LEU A 224 27.87 -31.55 7.99
C LEU A 224 28.29 -30.55 9.06
N VAL A 225 29.60 -30.37 9.28
CA VAL A 225 30.11 -29.36 10.22
C VAL A 225 29.79 -27.95 9.72
N GLU A 226 29.93 -27.70 8.42
CA GLU A 226 29.60 -26.41 7.81
C GLU A 226 28.10 -26.10 7.94
N MET A 227 27.23 -27.05 7.60
CA MET A 227 25.77 -26.93 7.77
C MET A 227 25.40 -26.61 9.21
N THR A 228 25.99 -27.32 10.18
CA THR A 228 25.73 -27.11 11.61
C THR A 228 26.19 -25.73 12.07
N ARG A 229 27.34 -25.26 11.58
CA ARG A 229 27.89 -23.94 11.93
C ARG A 229 27.05 -22.79 11.41
N LYS A 230 26.50 -22.91 10.19
CA LYS A 230 25.69 -21.85 9.58
C LYS A 230 24.21 -21.94 9.97
N GLY A 231 23.71 -23.13 10.32
CA GLY A 231 22.39 -23.30 10.91
C GLY A 231 21.21 -23.24 9.92
N PHE A 232 21.47 -23.32 8.61
CA PHE A 232 20.42 -23.26 7.57
C PHE A 232 19.93 -24.64 7.10
N GLY A 233 20.46 -25.74 7.66
CA GLY A 233 20.10 -27.11 7.25
C GLY A 233 20.53 -27.46 5.81
N MET A 234 21.44 -26.67 5.23
CA MET A 234 22.01 -26.91 3.91
C MET A 234 23.39 -26.29 3.72
N THR A 235 24.11 -26.73 2.68
CA THR A 235 25.34 -26.11 2.18
C THR A 235 25.36 -26.08 0.65
N THR A 236 26.05 -25.08 0.10
CA THR A 236 26.31 -24.95 -1.33
C THR A 236 27.61 -25.65 -1.70
N ILE A 237 27.65 -26.24 -2.89
CA ILE A 237 28.84 -26.86 -3.46
C ILE A 237 29.26 -26.02 -4.66
N VAL A 238 30.48 -25.50 -4.62
CA VAL A 238 31.06 -24.67 -5.68
C VAL A 238 32.29 -25.30 -6.30
N ASP A 239 32.53 -25.01 -7.57
CA ASP A 239 33.76 -25.41 -8.26
C ASP A 239 34.94 -24.45 -7.97
N ALA A 240 36.06 -24.65 -8.66
CA ALA A 240 37.27 -23.84 -8.50
C ALA A 240 37.12 -22.38 -8.99
N SER A 241 36.07 -22.09 -9.76
CA SER A 241 35.71 -20.76 -10.25
C SER A 241 34.60 -20.11 -9.40
N ASP A 242 34.26 -20.70 -8.25
CA ASP A 242 33.18 -20.29 -7.36
C ASP A 242 31.78 -20.40 -7.97
N GLN A 243 31.62 -21.19 -9.04
CA GLN A 243 30.32 -21.43 -9.67
C GLN A 243 29.52 -22.47 -8.90
N LEU A 244 28.22 -22.24 -8.74
CA LEU A 244 27.35 -23.18 -8.04
C LEU A 244 27.12 -24.44 -8.87
N ILE A 245 27.57 -25.59 -8.36
CA ILE A 245 27.40 -26.89 -9.05
C ILE A 245 26.43 -27.83 -8.34
N GLY A 246 26.08 -27.54 -7.08
CA GLY A 246 25.12 -28.34 -6.32
C GLY A 246 24.77 -27.76 -4.96
N VAL A 247 23.78 -28.38 -4.32
CA VAL A 247 23.46 -28.17 -2.90
C VAL A 247 23.36 -29.50 -2.17
N PHE A 248 23.50 -29.45 -0.86
CA PHE A 248 23.23 -30.59 0.01
C PHE A 248 22.46 -30.13 1.24
N THR A 249 21.39 -30.85 1.57
CA THR A 249 20.43 -30.49 2.63
C THR A 249 20.26 -31.62 3.64
N ASP A 250 19.62 -31.34 4.78
CA ASP A 250 19.22 -32.39 5.75
C ASP A 250 18.33 -33.47 5.10
N GLY A 251 17.53 -33.09 4.10
CA GLY A 251 16.74 -34.02 3.30
C GLY A 251 17.59 -34.96 2.45
N ASP A 252 18.70 -34.47 1.89
CA ASP A 252 19.68 -35.29 1.16
C ASP A 252 20.42 -36.22 2.12
N LEU A 253 20.82 -35.74 3.30
CA LEU A 253 21.44 -36.57 4.32
C LEU A 253 20.56 -37.76 4.69
N ARG A 254 19.28 -37.51 4.97
CA ARG A 254 18.33 -38.59 5.25
C ARG A 254 18.26 -39.60 4.10
N ARG A 255 18.18 -39.12 2.84
CA ARG A 255 18.16 -40.00 1.66
C ARG A 255 19.44 -40.84 1.54
N CYS A 256 20.61 -40.26 1.82
CA CYS A 256 21.89 -40.99 1.78
C CYS A 256 21.94 -42.10 2.84
N VAL A 257 21.45 -41.83 4.04
CA VAL A 257 21.35 -42.83 5.12
C VAL A 257 20.42 -43.98 4.72
N ASP A 258 19.23 -43.65 4.21
CA ASP A 258 18.23 -44.65 3.81
C ASP A 258 18.73 -45.56 2.66
N GLN A 259 19.60 -45.03 1.80
CA GLN A 259 20.23 -45.76 0.68
C GLN A 259 21.49 -46.54 1.09
N GLY A 260 21.91 -46.49 2.35
CA GLY A 260 23.08 -47.22 2.84
C GLY A 260 24.41 -46.64 2.35
N ALA A 261 24.45 -45.34 2.00
CA ALA A 261 25.69 -44.69 1.60
C ALA A 261 26.72 -44.72 2.74
N ASN A 262 27.98 -44.97 2.41
CA ASN A 262 29.06 -44.92 3.40
C ASN A 262 29.43 -43.46 3.70
N LEU A 263 28.77 -42.89 4.71
CA LEU A 263 28.94 -41.50 5.12
C LEU A 263 30.38 -41.15 5.53
N ALA A 264 31.20 -42.15 5.90
CA ALA A 264 32.59 -41.92 6.31
C ALA A 264 33.53 -41.64 5.13
N THR A 265 33.18 -42.10 3.93
CA THR A 265 34.02 -41.97 2.74
C THR A 265 33.39 -41.15 1.62
N ALA A 266 32.08 -40.88 1.70
CA ALA A 266 31.37 -40.14 0.67
C ALA A 266 31.90 -38.71 0.50
N THR A 267 32.02 -38.30 -0.77
CA THR A 267 32.39 -36.93 -1.15
C THR A 267 31.16 -36.13 -1.55
N MET A 268 31.24 -34.80 -1.50
CA MET A 268 30.14 -33.93 -1.90
C MET A 268 29.74 -34.13 -3.37
N ALA A 269 30.69 -34.44 -4.26
CA ALA A 269 30.42 -34.73 -5.66
C ALA A 269 29.50 -35.94 -5.88
N GLU A 270 29.53 -36.91 -4.97
CA GLU A 270 28.73 -38.15 -5.01
C GLU A 270 27.31 -37.94 -4.48
N VAL A 271 27.14 -37.07 -3.48
CA VAL A 271 25.88 -36.96 -2.71
C VAL A 271 25.11 -35.67 -2.93
N MET A 272 25.69 -34.67 -3.60
CA MET A 272 25.01 -33.40 -3.85
C MET A 272 23.82 -33.55 -4.80
N THR A 273 22.80 -32.73 -4.57
CA THR A 273 21.77 -32.47 -5.57
C THR A 273 22.33 -31.46 -6.57
N ARG A 274 22.46 -31.90 -7.84
CA ARG A 274 22.90 -31.06 -8.96
C ARG A 274 21.78 -30.15 -9.45
N ASN A 275 22.16 -29.03 -10.07
CA ASN A 275 21.24 -28.02 -10.61
C ASN A 275 20.20 -27.56 -9.56
N PRO A 276 20.68 -26.99 -8.45
CA PRO A 276 19.79 -26.51 -7.39
C PRO A 276 18.88 -25.40 -7.91
N LEU A 277 17.75 -25.22 -7.24
CA LEU A 277 16.89 -24.08 -7.49
C LEU A 277 17.56 -22.82 -6.93
N THR A 278 17.72 -21.80 -7.79
CA THR A 278 18.31 -20.52 -7.43
C THR A 278 17.42 -19.37 -7.84
N VAL A 279 17.70 -18.19 -7.27
CA VAL A 279 17.06 -16.93 -7.65
C VAL A 279 18.11 -15.84 -7.78
N LYS A 280 17.78 -14.77 -8.50
CA LYS A 280 18.67 -13.60 -8.63
C LYS A 280 18.50 -12.65 -7.44
N THR A 281 19.55 -11.88 -7.16
CA THR A 281 19.59 -10.85 -6.10
C THR A 281 18.39 -9.88 -6.13
N GLN A 282 17.91 -9.57 -7.34
CA GLN A 282 16.85 -8.59 -7.57
C GLN A 282 15.42 -9.15 -7.41
N LEU A 283 15.26 -10.47 -7.24
CA LEU A 283 13.94 -11.09 -7.09
C LEU A 283 13.26 -10.59 -5.82
N LEU A 284 11.95 -10.33 -5.87
CA LEU A 284 11.19 -9.96 -4.67
C LEU A 284 11.20 -11.12 -3.66
N ALA A 285 11.42 -10.79 -2.39
CA ALA A 285 11.41 -11.78 -1.31
C ALA A 285 10.05 -12.49 -1.18
N ALA A 286 8.95 -11.82 -1.55
CA ALA A 286 7.62 -12.43 -1.63
C ALA A 286 7.52 -13.51 -2.73
N GLU A 287 8.15 -13.28 -3.88
CA GLU A 287 8.21 -14.26 -4.98
C GLU A 287 9.11 -15.43 -4.59
N ALA A 288 10.23 -15.15 -3.93
CA ALA A 288 11.11 -16.19 -3.38
C ALA A 288 10.38 -17.08 -2.37
N LEU A 289 9.56 -16.50 -1.46
CA LEU A 289 8.72 -17.27 -0.53
C LEU A 289 7.71 -18.16 -1.26
N THR A 290 7.05 -17.60 -2.26
CA THR A 290 6.08 -18.36 -3.09
C THR A 290 6.77 -19.55 -3.75
N LEU A 291 7.98 -19.35 -4.26
CA LEU A 291 8.78 -20.42 -4.87
C LEU A 291 9.20 -21.48 -3.84
N MET A 292 9.61 -21.06 -2.64
CA MET A 292 9.95 -21.95 -1.53
C MET A 292 8.76 -22.83 -1.11
N GLU A 293 7.56 -22.25 -0.98
CA GLU A 293 6.34 -22.99 -0.63
C GLU A 293 5.96 -24.01 -1.70
N GLN A 294 5.98 -23.61 -2.98
CA GLN A 294 5.66 -24.48 -4.11
C GLN A 294 6.62 -25.69 -4.20
N ARG A 295 7.90 -25.46 -3.90
CA ARG A 295 8.95 -26.47 -3.96
C ARG A 295 9.16 -27.20 -2.63
N LYS A 296 8.46 -26.79 -1.57
CA LYS A 296 8.56 -27.32 -0.20
C LYS A 296 10.00 -27.31 0.33
N ILE A 297 10.70 -26.21 0.09
CA ILE A 297 12.06 -25.95 0.59
C ILE A 297 12.04 -24.79 1.58
N THR A 298 12.97 -24.76 2.52
CA THR A 298 13.06 -23.71 3.55
C THR A 298 14.19 -22.71 3.29
N ALA A 299 15.08 -23.01 2.35
CA ALA A 299 16.22 -22.19 1.99
C ALA A 299 16.43 -22.19 0.47
N LEU A 300 16.92 -21.08 -0.06
CA LEU A 300 17.06 -20.83 -1.50
C LEU A 300 18.36 -20.07 -1.75
N VAL A 301 19.15 -20.56 -2.69
CA VAL A 301 20.43 -19.93 -3.04
C VAL A 301 20.15 -18.70 -3.91
N VAL A 302 20.82 -17.60 -3.59
CA VAL A 302 20.77 -16.35 -4.33
C VAL A 302 22.05 -16.23 -5.14
N GLU A 303 21.92 -16.06 -6.45
CA GLU A 303 23.02 -15.91 -7.39
C GLU A 303 23.12 -14.49 -7.94
N ASP A 304 24.33 -14.09 -8.30
CA ASP A 304 24.57 -12.91 -9.13
C ASP A 304 24.29 -13.19 -10.63
N ASP A 305 24.54 -12.20 -11.48
CA ASP A 305 24.33 -12.31 -12.93
C ASP A 305 25.33 -13.27 -13.61
N GLU A 306 26.44 -13.60 -12.94
CA GLU A 306 27.47 -14.52 -13.41
C GLU A 306 27.28 -15.96 -12.88
N ASN A 307 26.20 -16.22 -12.14
CA ASN A 307 25.85 -17.50 -11.48
C ASN A 307 26.80 -17.91 -10.33
N HIS A 308 27.43 -16.95 -9.67
CA HIS A 308 28.08 -17.22 -8.39
C HIS A 308 27.03 -17.17 -7.26
N PRO A 309 27.07 -18.11 -6.30
CA PRO A 309 26.20 -18.06 -5.13
C PRO A 309 26.69 -16.93 -4.21
N VAL A 310 25.96 -15.83 -4.18
CA VAL A 310 26.30 -14.62 -3.40
C VAL A 310 25.54 -14.52 -2.08
N GLY A 311 24.49 -15.32 -1.91
CA GLY A 311 23.79 -15.40 -0.64
C GLY A 311 22.83 -16.58 -0.53
N LEU A 312 22.26 -16.71 0.67
CA LEU A 312 21.25 -17.71 0.99
C LEU A 312 20.05 -17.02 1.64
N LEU A 313 18.87 -17.21 1.07
CA LEU A 313 17.62 -16.74 1.64
C LEU A 313 16.95 -17.87 2.40
N HIS A 314 16.56 -17.63 3.65
CA HIS A 314 15.87 -18.61 4.46
C HIS A 314 14.46 -18.15 4.79
N MET A 315 13.49 -19.07 4.75
CA MET A 315 12.06 -18.78 4.86
C MET A 315 11.74 -18.00 6.13
N HIS A 316 12.37 -18.34 7.26
CA HIS A 316 12.13 -17.65 8.53
C HIS A 316 12.51 -16.17 8.51
N ASP A 317 13.51 -15.76 7.73
CA ASP A 317 13.92 -14.36 7.63
C ASP A 317 12.92 -13.54 6.81
N ILE A 318 12.35 -14.16 5.76
CA ILE A 318 11.23 -13.59 5.01
C ILE A 318 9.99 -13.41 5.91
N LEU A 319 9.67 -14.41 6.72
CA LEU A 319 8.53 -14.35 7.65
C LEU A 319 8.76 -13.27 8.73
N ARG A 320 9.97 -13.18 9.30
CA ARG A 320 10.34 -12.17 10.29
C ARG A 320 10.31 -10.74 9.72
N ALA A 321 10.64 -10.58 8.44
CA ALA A 321 10.51 -9.32 7.74
C ALA A 321 9.04 -8.90 7.52
N GLY A 322 8.05 -9.73 7.87
CA GLY A 322 6.64 -9.37 7.81
C GLY A 322 6.14 -9.19 6.37
N ILE A 323 6.59 -10.09 5.49
CA ILE A 323 6.20 -10.18 4.06
C ILE A 323 4.87 -10.97 3.87
N VAL A 324 4.33 -11.51 4.97
CA VAL A 324 3.02 -12.19 5.04
C VAL A 324 1.96 -11.30 5.69
#